data_AF-A0A7S2Y109-F1
#
_entry.id   AF-A0A7S2Y109-F1
#
_cell.length_a   1.000
_cell.length_b   1.000
_cell.length_c   1.000
_cell.angle_alpha   90.00
_cell.angle_beta   90.00
_cell.angle_gamma   90.00
#
_symmetry.space_group_name_H-M   'P 1'
#
loop_
_entity.id
_entity.type
_entity.pdbx_description
1 polymer ?
#
loop_
_entity_poly.entity_id
_entity_poly.type
_entity_poly.pdbx_seq_one_letter_code
_entity_poly.pdbx_strand_id
1 'polypeptide(L)'
;GALLTHENFIANTAAVDMLGFGLSDEDVHFSFLPLPHVFERCFQVPFYCRGAAIGFSQGDPLKIMEDFAALRPTVSPIVPRLMNRLYDKIVQGGSNGGGMKAVLFNKA
;
A
#
# COMPACT_ATOMS: atom_id res chain seq x y z
N GLY A 1 -23.53 -10.72 6.04
CA GLY A 1 -22.84 -9.54 5.50
C GLY A 1 -23.06 -8.37 6.43
N ALA A 2 -22.12 -7.43 6.50
CA ALA A 2 -22.30 -6.18 7.24
C ALA A 2 -22.92 -5.12 6.31
N LEU A 3 -23.91 -4.38 6.79
CA LEU A 3 -24.47 -3.24 6.05
C LEU A 3 -23.53 -2.04 6.22
N LEU A 4 -23.00 -1.52 5.11
CA LEU A 4 -22.15 -0.34 5.08
C LEU A 4 -22.84 0.73 4.23
N THR A 5 -23.19 1.84 4.86
CA THR A 5 -23.84 2.99 4.21
C THR A 5 -22.78 3.94 3.64
N HIS A 6 -23.22 4.89 2.80
CA HIS A 6 -22.36 5.99 2.36
C HIS A 6 -21.80 6.79 3.53
N GLU A 7 -22.62 7.05 4.56
CA GLU A 7 -22.21 7.77 5.76
C GLU A 7 -21.04 7.09 6.47
N ASN A 8 -20.99 5.75 6.51
CA ASN A 8 -19.86 5.03 7.11
C ASN A 8 -18.53 5.34 6.39
N PHE A 9 -18.53 5.40 5.06
CA PHE A 9 -17.31 5.69 4.28
C PHE A 9 -16.91 7.18 4.33
N ILE A 10 -17.88 8.08 4.37
CA ILE A 10 -17.62 9.52 4.53
C ILE A 10 -17.07 9.80 5.94
N ALA A 11 -17.62 9.17 6.99
CA ALA A 11 -17.09 9.28 8.34
C ALA A 11 -15.64 8.77 8.45
N ASN A 12 -15.33 7.64 7.77
CA ASN A 12 -13.95 7.15 7.68
C ASN A 12 -13.02 8.16 6.98
N THR A 13 -13.48 8.78 5.89
CA THR A 13 -12.69 9.79 5.16
C THR A 13 -12.43 11.03 6.02
N ALA A 14 -13.44 11.51 6.74
CA ALA A 14 -13.28 12.61 7.68
C ALA A 14 -12.29 12.26 8.82
N ALA A 15 -12.29 11.02 9.30
CA ALA A 15 -11.33 10.58 10.31
C ALA A 15 -9.89 10.57 9.78
N VAL A 16 -9.66 10.16 8.52
CA VAL A 16 -8.33 10.23 7.87
C VAL A 16 -7.84 11.68 7.82
N ASP A 17 -8.72 12.62 7.50
CA ASP A 17 -8.40 14.05 7.47
C ASP A 17 -8.06 14.59 8.87
N MET A 18 -8.84 14.21 9.89
CA MET A 18 -8.60 14.61 11.28
C MET A 18 -7.29 14.06 11.84
N LEU A 19 -6.87 12.88 11.41
CA LEU A 19 -5.59 12.28 11.80
C LEU A 19 -4.38 12.98 11.16
N GLY A 20 -4.59 13.91 10.24
CA GLY A 20 -3.53 14.71 9.65
C GLY A 20 -2.64 13.94 8.68
N PHE A 21 -3.17 12.90 8.01
CA PHE A 21 -2.42 12.17 6.99
C PHE A 21 -2.02 13.05 5.79
N GLY A 22 -2.69 14.19 5.58
CA GLY A 22 -2.29 15.18 4.58
C GLY A 22 -2.43 14.71 3.13
N LEU A 23 -3.39 13.81 2.86
CA LEU A 23 -3.61 13.24 1.54
C LEU A 23 -3.86 14.33 0.48
N SER A 24 -3.06 14.34 -0.59
CA SER A 24 -3.16 15.29 -1.70
C SER A 24 -3.46 14.58 -3.02
N ASP A 25 -3.65 15.37 -4.09
CA ASP A 25 -3.80 14.90 -5.46
C ASP A 25 -2.49 14.35 -6.07
N GLU A 26 -1.35 14.59 -5.42
CA GLU A 26 -0.04 14.04 -5.81
C GLU A 26 0.16 12.61 -5.29
N ASP A 27 -0.69 12.15 -4.37
CA ASP A 27 -0.58 10.82 -3.79
C ASP A 27 -1.03 9.72 -4.74
N VAL A 28 -0.36 8.57 -4.62
CA VAL A 28 -0.61 7.38 -5.42
C VAL A 28 -0.86 6.20 -4.49
N HIS A 29 -2.08 5.66 -4.54
CA HIS A 29 -2.48 4.45 -3.82
C HIS A 29 -2.27 3.19 -4.64
N PHE A 30 -1.74 2.13 -4.02
CA PHE A 30 -1.67 0.81 -4.62
C PHE A 30 -2.81 -0.13 -4.17
N SER A 31 -3.71 -0.42 -5.10
CA SER A 31 -4.85 -1.32 -4.95
C SER A 31 -4.48 -2.75 -5.35
N PHE A 32 -4.10 -3.57 -4.37
CA PHE A 32 -3.86 -5.01 -4.56
C PHE A 32 -4.87 -5.89 -3.82
N LEU A 33 -5.67 -5.31 -2.92
CA LEU A 33 -6.72 -6.04 -2.23
C LEU A 33 -7.97 -6.09 -3.11
N PRO A 34 -8.72 -7.20 -3.09
CA PRO A 34 -10.00 -7.27 -3.79
C PRO A 34 -10.96 -6.19 -3.28
N LEU A 35 -11.70 -5.53 -4.18
CA LEU A 35 -12.70 -4.51 -3.82
C LEU A 35 -13.78 -4.97 -2.80
N PRO A 36 -14.18 -6.26 -2.72
CA PRO A 36 -15.05 -6.75 -1.65
C PRO A 36 -14.47 -6.60 -0.24
N HIS A 37 -13.15 -6.45 -0.10
CA HIS A 37 -12.49 -6.26 1.18
C HIS A 37 -12.74 -4.82 1.67
N VAL A 38 -13.45 -4.65 2.80
CA VAL A 38 -13.82 -3.31 3.30
C VAL A 38 -12.60 -2.38 3.50
N PHE A 39 -11.45 -2.94 3.90
CA PHE A 39 -10.21 -2.17 4.05
C PHE A 39 -9.79 -1.47 2.75
N GLU A 40 -9.96 -2.12 1.59
CA GLU A 40 -9.67 -1.50 0.30
C GLU A 40 -10.59 -0.31 0.04
N ARG A 41 -11.89 -0.47 0.31
CA ARG A 41 -12.86 0.62 0.18
C ARG A 41 -12.53 1.80 1.11
N CYS A 42 -12.08 1.52 2.33
CA CYS A 42 -11.67 2.57 3.27
C CYS A 42 -10.44 3.35 2.79
N PHE A 43 -9.56 2.76 1.98
CA PHE A 43 -8.46 3.46 1.33
C PHE A 43 -8.92 4.21 0.08
N GLN A 44 -9.73 3.60 -0.78
CA GLN A 44 -10.10 4.22 -2.06
C GLN A 44 -10.98 5.47 -1.91
N VAL A 45 -11.93 5.50 -0.96
CA VAL A 45 -12.86 6.63 -0.83
C VAL A 45 -12.14 7.97 -0.54
N PRO A 46 -11.20 8.05 0.42
CA PRO A 46 -10.38 9.25 0.59
C PRO A 46 -9.65 9.68 -0.68
N PHE A 47 -9.07 8.73 -1.44
CA PHE A 47 -8.37 9.03 -2.69
C PHE A 47 -9.30 9.62 -3.75
N TYR A 48 -10.51 9.06 -3.89
CA TYR A 48 -11.54 9.63 -4.77
C TYR A 48 -11.93 11.06 -4.36
N CYS A 49 -12.08 11.31 -3.06
CA CYS A 49 -12.42 12.64 -2.54
C CYS A 49 -11.32 13.68 -2.76
N ARG A 50 -10.05 13.26 -2.88
CA ARG A 50 -8.89 14.15 -3.07
C ARG A 50 -8.42 14.27 -4.51
N GLY A 51 -8.99 13.50 -5.44
CA GLY A 51 -8.52 13.46 -6.83
C GLY A 51 -7.17 12.79 -7.01
N ALA A 52 -6.74 11.98 -6.03
CA ALA A 52 -5.48 11.26 -6.03
C ALA A 52 -5.51 10.05 -6.96
N ALA A 53 -4.32 9.52 -7.30
CA ALA A 53 -4.19 8.41 -8.23
C ALA A 53 -4.31 7.04 -7.53
N ILE A 54 -4.87 6.05 -8.23
CA ILE A 54 -4.94 4.66 -7.78
C ILE A 54 -4.38 3.75 -8.87
N GLY A 55 -3.32 3.01 -8.54
CA GLY A 55 -2.77 1.96 -9.39
C GLY A 55 -3.25 0.59 -8.96
N PHE A 56 -3.74 -0.21 -9.92
CA PHE A 56 -4.25 -1.55 -9.66
C PHE A 56 -3.19 -2.61 -9.93
N SER A 57 -3.08 -3.58 -9.03
CA SER A 57 -2.24 -4.76 -9.25
C SER A 57 -2.72 -5.58 -10.45
N GLN A 58 -1.82 -6.37 -11.04
CA GLN A 58 -2.14 -7.32 -12.11
C GLN A 58 -3.05 -8.48 -11.65
N GLY A 59 -3.35 -8.59 -10.35
CA GLY A 59 -4.17 -9.66 -9.76
C GLY A 59 -3.39 -10.94 -9.42
N ASP A 60 -2.12 -11.04 -9.81
CA ASP A 60 -1.23 -12.14 -9.42
C ASP A 60 -0.50 -11.82 -8.09
N PRO A 61 -0.77 -12.56 -7.00
CA PRO A 61 -0.13 -12.33 -5.71
C PRO A 61 1.39 -12.50 -5.69
N LEU A 62 1.97 -13.17 -6.70
CA LEU A 62 3.42 -13.35 -6.84
C LEU A 62 4.08 -12.11 -7.47
N LYS A 63 3.32 -11.34 -8.25
CA LYS A 63 3.80 -10.12 -8.94
C LYS A 63 3.54 -8.84 -8.19
N ILE A 64 2.82 -8.88 -7.05
CA ILE A 64 2.56 -7.71 -6.19
C ILE A 64 3.83 -6.90 -5.93
N MET A 65 4.97 -7.55 -5.67
CA MET A 65 6.23 -6.86 -5.38
C MET A 65 6.90 -6.22 -6.61
N GLU A 66 6.58 -6.69 -7.81
CA GLU A 66 7.00 -6.09 -9.08
C GLU A 66 6.10 -4.90 -9.41
N ASP A 67 4.77 -5.08 -9.32
CA ASP A 67 3.78 -4.02 -9.50
C ASP A 67 4.02 -2.86 -8.53
N PHE A 68 4.29 -3.16 -7.25
CA PHE A 68 4.60 -2.15 -6.24
C PHE A 68 5.86 -1.34 -6.61
N ALA A 69 6.90 -2.02 -7.10
CA ALA A 69 8.15 -1.37 -7.50
C ALA A 69 7.99 -0.52 -8.77
N ALA A 70 7.14 -0.96 -9.71
CA ALA A 70 6.84 -0.22 -10.93
C ALA A 70 5.96 1.02 -10.65
N LEU A 71 4.94 0.87 -9.81
CA LEU A 71 4.00 1.94 -9.47
C LEU A 71 4.61 3.00 -8.55
N ARG A 72 5.50 2.60 -7.64
CA ARG A 72 6.10 3.47 -6.61
C ARG A 72 5.04 4.26 -5.82
N PRO A 73 4.08 3.57 -5.17
CA PRO A 73 2.99 4.24 -4.46
C PRO A 73 3.51 5.08 -3.30
N THR A 74 2.83 6.19 -3.00
CA THR A 74 3.10 7.01 -1.81
C THR A 74 2.41 6.42 -0.58
N VAL A 75 1.23 5.82 -0.78
CA VAL A 75 0.41 5.23 0.28
C VAL A 75 -0.08 3.85 -0.16
N SER A 76 0.02 2.86 0.71
CA SER A 76 -0.52 1.53 0.42
C SER A 76 -1.05 0.88 1.69
N PRO A 77 -2.18 0.16 1.62
CA PRO A 77 -2.57 -0.75 2.68
C PRO A 77 -1.47 -1.80 2.84
N ILE A 78 -1.20 -2.19 4.07
CA ILE A 78 -0.20 -3.19 4.38
C ILE A 78 -0.83 -4.24 5.30
N VAL A 79 -0.58 -5.50 4.98
CA VAL A 79 -1.02 -6.65 5.77
C VAL A 79 0.20 -7.47 6.21
N PRO A 80 0.14 -8.20 7.35
CA PRO A 80 1.31 -8.87 7.90
C PRO A 80 2.04 -9.80 6.92
N ARG A 81 1.27 -10.54 6.10
CA ARG A 81 1.85 -11.44 5.08
C ARG A 81 2.65 -10.69 4.02
N LEU A 82 2.20 -9.50 3.61
CA LEU A 82 2.90 -8.68 2.64
C LEU A 82 4.15 -8.04 3.26
N MET A 83 4.07 -7.59 4.52
CA MET A 83 5.25 -7.11 5.25
C MET A 83 6.34 -8.16 5.32
N ASN A 84 6.00 -9.40 5.67
CA ASN A 84 6.97 -10.51 5.74
C ASN A 84 7.62 -10.76 4.37
N ARG A 85 6.84 -10.77 3.28
CA ARG A 85 7.38 -10.93 1.92
C ARG A 85 8.31 -9.79 1.51
N LEU A 86 7.95 -8.55 1.84
CA LEU A 86 8.79 -7.38 1.58
C LEU A 86 10.11 -7.51 2.37
N TYR A 87 10.02 -7.88 3.65
CA TYR A 87 11.19 -8.13 4.50
C TYR A 87 12.10 -9.22 3.91
N ASP A 88 11.55 -10.38 3.59
CA ASP A 88 12.32 -11.50 3.02
C ASP A 88 13.01 -11.09 1.70
N LYS A 89 12.31 -10.35 0.83
CA LYS A 89 12.85 -9.85 -0.45
C LYS A 89 13.99 -8.85 -0.22
N ILE A 90 13.86 -7.96 0.77
CA ILE A 90 14.91 -6.99 1.13
C ILE A 90 16.13 -7.70 1.71
N VAL A 91 15.93 -8.60 2.68
CA VAL A 91 17.03 -9.32 3.34
C VAL A 91 17.77 -10.21 2.34
N GLN A 92 17.05 -10.98 1.52
CA GLN A 92 17.68 -11.79 0.47
C GLN A 92 18.45 -10.92 -0.53
N GLY A 93 17.89 -9.78 -0.96
CA GLY A 93 18.57 -8.86 -1.87
C GLY A 93 19.84 -8.23 -1.27
N GLY A 94 19.79 -7.85 0.01
CA GLY A 94 20.92 -7.27 0.74
C GLY A 94 22.04 -8.26 1.01
N SER A 95 21.69 -9.46 1.48
CA SER A 95 22.66 -10.53 1.76
C SER A 95 23.28 -11.13 0.49
N ASN A 96 22.52 -11.26 -0.60
CA ASN A 96 23.02 -11.80 -1.87
C ASN A 96 23.82 -10.78 -2.69
N GLY A 97 23.84 -9.50 -2.31
CA GLY A 97 24.56 -8.46 -3.03
C GLY A 97 26.09 -8.61 -3.04
N GLY A 98 26.64 -9.42 -2.13
CA GLY A 98 28.07 -9.73 -2.03
C GLY A 98 28.97 -8.52 -1.74
N GLY A 99 30.22 -8.79 -1.34
CA GLY A 99 31.26 -7.76 -1.17
C GLY A 99 30.84 -6.58 -0.28
N MET A 100 31.16 -5.35 -0.71
CA MET A 100 30.86 -4.12 0.04
C MET A 100 29.35 -3.85 0.21
N LYS A 101 28.49 -4.32 -0.71
CA LYS A 101 27.03 -4.12 -0.61
C LYS A 101 26.43 -4.92 0.55
N ALA A 102 26.86 -6.17 0.72
CA ALA A 102 26.45 -7.01 1.85
C ALA A 102 27.00 -6.47 3.19
N VAL A 103 28.24 -5.95 3.20
CA VAL A 103 28.84 -5.35 4.41
C VAL A 103 28.10 -4.08 4.84
N LEU A 104 27.74 -3.21 3.88
CA LEU A 104 26.93 -2.01 4.16
C LEU A 104 25.53 -2.38 4.65
N PHE A 105 24.88 -3.36 4.02
CA PHE A 105 23.55 -3.82 4.43
C PHE A 105 23.54 -4.39 5.84
N ASN A 106 24.55 -5.20 6.22
CA ASN A 106 24.65 -5.78 7.57
C ASN A 106 25.10 -4.80 8.66
N LYS A 107 25.63 -3.63 8.28
CA LYS A 107 26.10 -2.60 9.22
C LYS A 107 25.03 -1.52 9.49
N ALA A 108 24.05 -1.39 8.60
CA ALA A 108 22.86 -0.55 8.78
C ALA A 108 21.86 -1.22 9.73
#